data_AF-W6KVS2-F1
#
_entry.id   AF-W6KVS2-F1
#
_cell.length_a   1.000
_cell.length_b   1.000
_cell.length_c   1.000
_cell.angle_alpha   90.00
_cell.angle_beta   90.00
_cell.angle_gamma   90.00
#
_symmetry.space_group_name_H-M   'P 1'
#
loop_
_entity.id
_entity.type
_entity.pdbx_description
1 polymer ?
#
loop_
_entity_poly.entity_id
_entity_poly.type
_entity_poly.pdbx_seq_one_letter_code
_entity_poly.pdbx_strand_id
1 'polypeptide(L)'
;MPPATITVLLPRKRLLAEGCCNDDFLINQLSGINDHPEEDGLPLRRWLIREAHAALCSNSKLNEVSLKPRADKTSRTHFLIRIEDTEV
;
A
#
# COMPACT_ATOMS: atom_id res chain seq x y z
N MET A 1 12.80 16.23 -12.83
CA MET A 1 12.96 15.21 -11.78
C MET A 1 12.18 13.96 -12.17
N PRO A 2 12.78 12.76 -12.07
CA PRO A 2 12.09 11.50 -12.34
C PRO A 2 10.95 11.28 -11.33
N PRO A 3 9.92 10.48 -11.67
CA PRO A 3 8.89 10.07 -10.72
C PRO A 3 9.54 9.39 -9.51
N ALA A 4 9.19 9.82 -8.30
CA ALA A 4 9.65 9.17 -7.09
C ALA A 4 8.85 7.87 -6.91
N THR A 5 9.52 6.72 -7.06
CA THR A 5 8.91 5.43 -6.75
C THR A 5 9.25 5.06 -5.32
N ILE A 6 8.24 5.03 -4.46
CA ILE A 6 8.36 4.59 -3.06
C ILE A 6 8.05 3.10 -3.04
N THR A 7 9.05 2.29 -2.70
CA THR A 7 8.88 0.85 -2.56
C THR A 7 8.59 0.52 -1.10
N VAL A 8 7.55 -0.26 -0.86
CA VAL A 8 7.10 -0.69 0.47
C VAL A 8 7.04 -2.20 0.49
N LEU A 9 7.52 -2.82 1.55
CA LEU A 9 7.49 -4.26 1.74
C LEU A 9 6.41 -4.61 2.74
N LEU A 10 5.44 -5.43 2.33
CA LEU A 10 4.34 -5.86 3.19
C LEU A 10 4.25 -7.39 3.25
N PRO A 11 4.07 -7.99 4.44
CA PRO A 11 3.93 -9.43 4.59
C PRO A 11 2.56 -9.89 4.09
N ARG A 12 2.59 -10.91 3.22
CA ARG A 12 1.41 -11.46 2.56
C ARG A 12 0.34 -11.96 3.52
N LYS A 13 0.74 -12.69 4.57
CA LYS A 13 -0.19 -13.30 5.55
C LYS A 13 -1.05 -12.23 6.22
N ARG A 14 -0.45 -11.09 6.60
CA ARG A 14 -1.18 -9.97 7.22
C ARG A 14 -1.98 -9.17 6.20
N LEU A 15 -1.47 -9.03 4.98
CA LEU A 15 -2.19 -8.32 3.93
C LEU A 15 -3.52 -9.02 3.62
N LEU A 16 -3.54 -10.36 3.61
CA LEU A 16 -4.73 -11.20 3.42
C LEU A 16 -5.63 -11.32 4.67
N ALA A 17 -5.19 -10.82 5.83
CA ALA A 17 -5.98 -10.91 7.04
C ALA A 17 -7.18 -9.94 6.98
N GLU A 18 -8.30 -10.36 7.59
CA GLU A 18 -9.45 -9.47 7.74
C GLU A 18 -9.07 -8.25 8.59
N GLY A 19 -9.35 -7.06 8.08
CA GLY A 19 -9.04 -5.81 8.78
C GLY A 19 -7.59 -5.32 8.62
N CYS A 20 -6.84 -5.82 7.63
CA CYS A 20 -5.45 -5.40 7.35
C CYS A 20 -5.26 -3.86 7.26
N CYS A 21 -6.29 -3.11 6.87
CA CYS A 21 -6.26 -1.64 6.81
C CYS A 21 -6.05 -0.97 8.18
N ASN A 22 -6.32 -1.67 9.28
CA ASN A 22 -6.14 -1.23 10.66
C ASN A 22 -4.96 -1.94 11.36
N ASP A 23 -4.20 -2.76 10.64
CA ASP A 23 -3.04 -3.45 11.21
C ASP A 23 -1.91 -2.44 11.46
N ASP A 24 -1.58 -2.22 12.73
CA ASP A 24 -0.55 -1.26 13.15
C ASP A 24 0.83 -1.59 12.56
N PHE A 25 1.14 -2.87 12.34
CA PHE A 25 2.40 -3.28 11.73
C PHE A 25 2.45 -2.84 10.26
N LEU A 26 1.39 -3.09 9.49
CA LEU A 26 1.30 -2.65 8.08
C LEU A 26 1.35 -1.13 7.97
N ILE A 27 0.67 -0.41 8.86
CA ILE A 27 0.70 1.06 8.92
C ILE A 27 2.10 1.58 9.28
N ASN A 28 2.81 0.90 10.19
CA ASN A 28 4.16 1.26 10.59
C ASN A 28 5.20 1.03 9.48
N GLN A 29 5.02 0.03 8.61
CA GLN A 29 5.85 -0.14 7.40
C GLN A 29 5.73 1.06 6.45
N LEU A 30 4.61 1.79 6.53
CA LEU A 30 4.35 2.99 5.75
C LEU A 30 4.70 4.28 6.54
N SER A 31 5.43 4.20 7.65
CA SER A 31 5.75 5.36 8.49
C SER A 31 6.51 6.49 7.78
N GLY A 32 7.18 6.19 6.65
CA GLY A 32 7.82 7.19 5.78
C GLY A 32 6.87 7.90 4.81
N ILE A 33 5.57 7.57 4.84
CA ILE A 33 4.54 8.12 3.95
C ILE A 33 3.57 8.95 4.79
N ASN A 34 3.33 10.19 4.37
CA ASN A 34 2.36 11.05 5.02
C ASN A 34 0.93 10.56 4.74
N ASP A 35 0.02 10.81 5.69
CA ASP A 35 -1.40 10.47 5.54
C ASP A 35 -2.14 11.34 4.51
N HIS A 36 -1.48 12.39 4.02
CA HIS A 36 -2.02 13.33 3.05
C HIS A 36 -1.36 13.19 1.66
N PRO A 37 -2.14 13.39 0.57
CA PRO A 37 -3.58 13.65 0.58
C PRO A 37 -4.40 12.39 0.90
N GLU A 38 -5.57 12.60 1.50
CA GLU A 38 -6.53 11.52 1.75
C GLU A 38 -7.13 11.02 0.43
N GLU A 39 -7.32 9.71 0.33
CA GLU A 39 -7.84 9.01 -0.85
C GLU A 39 -9.10 8.25 -0.45
N ASP A 40 -10.22 8.48 -1.16
CA ASP A 40 -11.52 7.87 -0.86
C ASP A 40 -11.98 8.04 0.60
N GLY A 41 -11.64 9.15 1.24
CA GLY A 41 -11.95 9.42 2.65
C GLY A 41 -11.12 8.61 3.66
N LEU A 42 -10.01 8.01 3.20
CA LEU A 42 -9.04 7.33 4.04
C LEU A 42 -7.68 8.05 4.00
N PRO A 43 -6.91 7.99 5.11
CA PRO A 43 -5.49 8.32 5.08
C PRO A 43 -4.76 7.53 4.00
N LEU A 44 -3.82 8.19 3.31
CA LEU A 44 -3.09 7.60 2.18
C LEU A 44 -2.51 6.21 2.51
N ARG A 45 -1.93 6.05 3.71
CA ARG A 45 -1.36 4.78 4.17
C ARG A 45 -2.40 3.66 4.22
N ARG A 46 -3.59 3.94 4.76
CA ARG A 46 -4.68 2.95 4.85
C ARG A 46 -5.26 2.62 3.49
N TRP A 47 -5.38 3.64 2.63
CA TRP A 47 -5.80 3.44 1.25
C TRP A 47 -4.83 2.52 0.49
N LEU A 48 -3.52 2.73 0.62
CA LEU A 48 -2.50 1.86 0.00
C LEU A 48 -2.63 0.40 0.44
N ILE A 49 -2.84 0.15 1.74
CA ILE A 49 -3.04 -1.21 2.25
C ILE A 49 -4.32 -1.82 1.68
N ARG A 50 -5.42 -1.05 1.65
CA ARG A 50 -6.72 -1.50 1.13
C ARG A 50 -6.63 -1.91 -0.34
N GLU A 51 -6.01 -1.07 -1.17
CA GLU A 51 -5.85 -1.36 -2.60
C GLU A 51 -4.91 -2.54 -2.83
N ALA A 52 -3.82 -2.66 -2.06
CA ALA A 52 -2.92 -3.80 -2.14
C ALA A 52 -3.64 -5.12 -1.75
N HIS A 53 -4.45 -5.09 -0.69
CA HIS A 53 -5.28 -6.23 -0.28
C HIS A 53 -6.30 -6.57 -1.37
N ALA A 54 -7.03 -5.60 -1.92
CA ALA A 54 -7.99 -5.83 -2.99
C ALA A 54 -7.32 -6.44 -4.24
N ALA A 55 -6.15 -5.93 -4.63
CA ALA A 55 -5.36 -6.48 -5.72
C ALA A 55 -4.92 -7.92 -5.45
N LEU A 56 -4.43 -8.20 -4.24
CA LEU A 56 -4.01 -9.54 -3.83
C LEU A 56 -5.19 -10.52 -3.72
N CYS A 57 -6.37 -10.07 -3.30
CA CYS A 57 -7.60 -10.86 -3.33
C CYS A 57 -8.04 -11.17 -4.78
N SER A 58 -7.90 -10.20 -5.69
CA SER A 58 -8.21 -10.41 -7.11
C SER A 58 -7.21 -11.34 -7.80
N ASN A 59 -5.93 -11.30 -7.41
CA ASN A 59 -4.90 -12.19 -7.92
C ASN A 59 -3.93 -12.56 -6.81
N SER A 60 -4.18 -13.73 -6.22
CA SER A 60 -3.38 -14.24 -5.11
C SER A 60 -1.93 -14.51 -5.50
N LYS A 61 -1.55 -14.58 -6.78
CA LYS A 61 -0.16 -14.82 -7.20
C LYS A 61 0.64 -13.53 -7.39
N LEU A 62 0.09 -12.37 -7.04
CA LEU A 62 0.81 -11.10 -7.12
C LEU A 62 1.92 -11.03 -6.06
N ASN A 63 3.13 -10.74 -6.53
CA ASN A 63 4.29 -10.46 -5.67
C ASN A 63 4.54 -8.95 -5.54
N GLU A 64 3.94 -8.13 -6.40
CA GLU A 64 4.03 -6.68 -6.32
C GLU A 64 2.79 -6.00 -6.90
N VAL A 65 2.43 -4.85 -6.35
CA VAL A 65 1.30 -4.02 -6.76
C VAL A 65 1.78 -2.58 -6.89
N SER A 66 1.62 -2.01 -8.08
CA SER A 66 1.91 -0.60 -8.32
C SER A 66 0.64 0.22 -8.13
N LEU A 67 0.67 1.14 -7.16
CA LEU A 67 -0.42 2.02 -6.80
C LEU A 67 -0.04 3.47 -7.10
N LYS A 68 -1.02 4.22 -7.61
CA LYS A 68 -0.89 5.65 -7.87
C LYS A 68 -2.07 6.38 -7.25
N PRO A 69 -1.84 7.30 -6.31
CA PRO A 69 -2.90 8.12 -5.74
C PRO A 69 -3.56 8.98 -6.81
N ARG A 70 -4.87 9.18 -6.70
CA ARG A 70 -5.70 9.94 -7.62
C ARG A 70 -5.87 11.40 -7.20
N ALA A 71 -5.89 11.69 -5.91
CA ALA A 71 -6.05 13.03 -5.34
C ALA A 71 -4.89 13.93 -5.72
N ASP A 72 -3.67 13.39 -5.79
CA ASP A 72 -2.50 14.18 -6.16
C ASP A 72 -2.21 14.09 -7.66
N LYS A 73 -2.93 14.90 -8.44
CA LYS A 73 -2.72 15.03 -9.89
C LYS A 73 -1.35 15.61 -10.25
N THR A 74 -0.70 16.29 -9.30
CA THR A 74 0.61 16.94 -9.46
C THR A 74 1.78 16.03 -9.08
N SER A 75 1.55 15.08 -8.18
CA SER A 75 2.59 14.19 -7.69
C SER A 75 2.85 13.07 -8.69
N ARG A 76 4.11 13.00 -9.16
CA ARG A 76 4.60 11.90 -9.99
C ARG A 76 4.97 10.66 -9.15
N THR A 77 4.50 10.62 -7.91
CA THR A 77 4.86 9.60 -6.94
C THR A 77 4.11 8.30 -7.24
N HIS A 78 4.85 7.20 -7.33
CA HIS A 78 4.32 5.86 -7.51
C HIS A 78 4.66 5.04 -6.27
N PHE A 79 3.72 4.22 -5.81
CA PHE A 79 3.93 3.32 -4.68
C PHE A 79 4.02 1.90 -5.22
N LEU A 80 5.18 1.27 -5.05
CA LEU A 80 5.37 -0.12 -5.38
C LEU A 80 5.29 -0.94 -4.09
N ILE A 81 4.15 -1.58 -3.87
CA ILE A 81 3.93 -2.50 -2.76
C ILE A 81 4.49 -3.86 -3.18
N ARG A 82 5.58 -4.31 -2.56
CA ARG A 82 6.12 -5.65 -2.71
C ARG A 82 5.55 -6.54 -1.62
N ILE A 83 5.00 -7.67 -2.04
CA ILE A 83 4.34 -8.64 -1.20
C ILE A 83 5.32 -9.77 -0.94
N GLU A 84 5.75 -9.92 0.30
CA GLU A 84 6.69 -10.96 0.70
C GLU A 84 5.97 -12.10 1.42
N ASP A 85 6.38 -13.34 1.13
CA ASP A 85 5.88 -14.56 1.79
C ASP A 85 6.58 -14.76 3.16
N THR A 86 6.69 -13.68 3.94
CA THR A 86 7.32 -13.71 5.26
C THR A 86 6.29 -14.08 6.31
N GLU A 87 6.65 -14.97 7.24
CA GLU A 87 5.74 -15.55 8.23
C GLU A 87 5.44 -14.65 9.46
N VAL A 88 5.78 -13.36 9.41
CA VAL A 88 5.74 -12.42 10.56
C VAL A 88 4.35 -11.90 10.89
#